data_AF-A0A504YF82-F1
#
_entry.id   AF-A0A504YF82-F1
#
_cell.length_a   1.000
_cell.length_b   1.000
_cell.length_c   1.000
_cell.angle_alpha   90.00
_cell.angle_beta   90.00
_cell.angle_gamma   90.00
#
_symmetry.space_group_name_H-M   'P 1'
#
loop_
_entity.id
_entity.type
_entity.pdbx_description
1 polymer ?
#
loop_
_entity_poly.entity_id
_entity_poly.type
_entity_poly.pdbx_seq_one_letter_code
_entity_poly.pdbx_strand_id
1 'polypeptide(L)'
;MCQGMSHRNPSPPAELAEELQHVDQIGDTAYSKCWLYALLMKLLNLVKSSSTSDLSEIHELDQELEEQLCCLWDLTVNHNVLPHLEDFDLVPIFTDVLTCHQYPRLLEIIVGILANLAYNPKACRQMTDNDVLVNRVISLFYSRDTPTLTEVCR
;
A
#
# COMPACT_ATOMS: atom_id res chain seq x y z
N MET A 1 34.69 -30.35 37.12
CA MET A 1 33.41 -30.74 36.53
C MET A 1 32.56 -29.48 36.40
N CYS A 2 32.56 -28.84 35.23
CA CYS A 2 31.76 -27.63 34.99
C CYS A 2 30.47 -28.05 34.29
N GLN A 3 29.37 -28.05 35.03
CA GLN A 3 28.02 -28.25 34.47
C GLN A 3 27.65 -27.01 33.66
N GLY A 4 27.36 -27.21 32.37
CA GLY A 4 26.93 -26.15 31.46
C GLY A 4 25.57 -25.59 31.88
N MET A 5 25.56 -24.37 32.39
CA MET A 5 24.33 -23.60 32.58
C MET A 5 23.73 -23.28 31.21
N SER A 6 22.58 -23.88 30.92
CA SER A 6 21.81 -23.59 29.71
C SER A 6 21.27 -22.15 29.80
N HIS A 7 21.98 -21.19 29.23
CA HIS A 7 21.57 -19.80 29.05
C HIS A 7 20.52 -19.68 27.94
N ARG A 8 19.37 -20.33 28.09
CA ARG A 8 18.23 -20.11 27.20
C ARG A 8 17.17 -19.30 27.93
N ASN A 9 16.60 -18.32 27.23
CA ASN A 9 15.40 -17.65 27.70
C ASN A 9 14.32 -18.72 27.96
N PRO A 10 13.55 -18.59 29.06
CA PRO A 10 12.44 -19.47 29.32
C PRO A 10 11.45 -19.42 28.14
N SER A 11 10.79 -20.55 27.88
CA SER A 11 9.75 -20.62 26.86
C SER A 11 8.66 -19.59 27.15
N PRO A 12 8.11 -18.90 26.13
CA PRO A 12 7.03 -17.94 26.35
C PRO A 12 5.81 -18.62 26.97
N PRO A 13 5.04 -17.90 27.82
CA PRO A 13 3.79 -18.41 28.39
C PRO A 13 2.82 -18.87 27.30
N ALA A 14 2.03 -19.92 27.57
CA ALA A 14 1.05 -20.44 26.60
C ALA A 14 -0.01 -19.40 26.21
N GLU A 15 -0.42 -18.55 27.16
CA GLU A 15 -1.34 -17.42 26.96
C GLU A 15 -0.77 -16.40 25.96
N LEU A 16 0.54 -16.15 26.00
CA LEU A 16 1.21 -15.23 25.09
C LEU A 16 1.19 -15.76 23.64
N ALA A 17 1.24 -17.09 23.46
CA ALA A 17 1.22 -17.70 22.15
C ALA A 17 -0.12 -17.53 21.42
N GLU A 18 -1.25 -17.51 22.16
CA GLU A 18 -2.57 -17.25 21.59
C GLU A 18 -2.77 -15.76 21.29
N GLU A 19 -2.32 -14.87 22.17
CA GLU A 19 -2.36 -13.41 21.93
C GLU A 19 -1.52 -13.00 20.71
N LEU A 20 -0.36 -13.64 20.50
CA LEU A 20 0.55 -13.34 19.38
C LEU A 20 0.00 -13.78 18.01
N GLN A 21 -0.96 -14.70 17.94
CA GLN A 21 -1.47 -15.23 16.65
C GLN A 21 -2.18 -14.17 15.80
N HIS A 22 -2.74 -13.13 16.42
CA HIS A 22 -3.50 -12.09 15.74
C HIS A 22 -2.77 -10.74 15.65
N VAL A 23 -1.58 -10.61 16.24
CA VAL A 23 -0.85 -9.33 16.30
C VAL A 23 -0.52 -8.79 14.91
N ASP A 24 -0.19 -9.68 13.99
CA ASP A 24 0.19 -9.32 12.63
C ASP A 24 -1.00 -9.21 11.66
N GLN A 25 -2.25 -9.46 12.09
CA GLN A 25 -3.41 -9.35 11.20
C GLN A 25 -3.87 -7.90 11.05
N ILE A 26 -4.28 -7.53 9.83
CA ILE A 26 -4.93 -6.24 9.55
C ILE A 26 -6.41 -6.39 9.88
N GLY A 27 -6.83 -5.86 11.04
CA GLY A 27 -8.18 -6.06 11.56
C GLY A 27 -8.51 -7.55 11.69
N ASP A 28 -9.71 -7.94 11.28
CA ASP A 28 -10.17 -9.34 11.29
C ASP A 28 -9.88 -10.07 9.96
N THR A 29 -8.90 -9.60 9.18
CA THR A 29 -8.59 -10.17 7.86
C THR A 29 -7.42 -11.16 7.93
N ALA A 30 -7.30 -12.00 6.90
CA ALA A 30 -6.16 -12.90 6.75
C ALA A 30 -4.88 -12.19 6.28
N TYR A 31 -4.93 -10.86 6.04
CA TYR A 31 -3.79 -10.10 5.54
C TYR A 31 -2.85 -9.69 6.68
N SER A 32 -1.55 -9.79 6.41
CA SER A 32 -0.47 -9.47 7.35
C SER A 32 -0.08 -7.98 7.29
N LYS A 33 0.15 -7.35 8.44
CA LYS A 33 0.73 -6.01 8.55
C LYS A 33 2.15 -6.00 8.00
N CYS A 34 2.96 -7.02 8.34
CA CYS A 34 4.32 -7.17 7.79
C CYS A 34 4.31 -7.29 6.26
N TRP A 35 3.35 -8.02 5.70
CA TRP A 35 3.17 -8.10 4.24
C TRP A 35 2.90 -6.71 3.63
N LEU A 36 1.99 -5.93 4.22
CA LEU A 36 1.68 -4.60 3.71
C LEU A 36 2.90 -3.67 3.80
N TYR A 37 3.64 -3.68 4.92
CA TYR A 37 4.88 -2.90 5.01
C TYR A 37 5.92 -3.32 3.98
N ALA A 38 6.10 -4.62 3.73
CA ALA A 38 7.00 -5.11 2.70
C ALA A 38 6.59 -4.63 1.30
N LEU A 39 5.29 -4.66 0.99
CA LEU A 39 4.74 -4.12 -0.25
C LEU A 39 5.00 -2.62 -0.40
N LEU A 40 4.75 -1.83 0.66
CA LEU A 40 5.01 -0.38 0.64
C LEU A 40 6.49 -0.07 0.45
N MET A 41 7.40 -0.85 1.04
CA MET A 41 8.84 -0.71 0.82
C MET A 41 9.23 -1.00 -0.64
N LYS A 42 8.61 -2.00 -1.28
CA LYS A 42 8.82 -2.27 -2.73
C LYS A 42 8.39 -1.07 -3.57
N LEU A 43 7.22 -0.47 -3.28
CA LEU A 43 6.73 0.73 -3.98
C LEU A 43 7.68 1.93 -3.83
N LEU A 44 8.15 2.21 -2.62
CA LEU A 44 9.09 3.32 -2.41
C LEU A 44 10.42 3.12 -3.15
N ASN A 45 10.87 1.86 -3.29
CA ASN A 45 12.06 1.56 -4.09
C ASN A 45 11.79 1.74 -5.59
N LEU A 46 10.58 1.41 -6.07
CA LEU A 46 10.17 1.67 -7.46
C LEU A 46 10.10 3.17 -7.78
N VAL A 47 9.59 4.00 -6.86
CA VAL A 47 9.58 5.46 -7.01
C VAL A 47 11.01 6.00 -7.16
N LYS A 48 11.94 5.52 -6.31
CA LYS A 48 13.35 5.91 -6.37
C LYS A 48 13.99 5.55 -7.71
N SER A 49 13.72 4.36 -8.26
CA SER A 49 14.30 3.96 -9.54
C SER A 49 13.68 4.72 -10.72
N SER A 50 12.35 4.92 -10.72
CA SER A 50 11.64 5.62 -11.81
C SER A 50 12.10 7.08 -11.96
N SER A 51 12.51 7.74 -10.87
CA SER A 51 13.04 9.11 -10.91
C SER A 51 14.32 9.29 -11.75
N THR A 52 14.99 8.19 -12.11
CA THR A 52 16.23 8.19 -12.91
C THR A 52 16.03 7.73 -14.35
N SER A 53 14.81 7.33 -14.72
CA SER A 53 14.48 6.69 -15.99
C SER A 53 13.95 7.68 -17.03
N ASP A 54 14.07 7.37 -18.33
CA ASP A 54 13.55 8.20 -19.42
C ASP A 54 12.01 8.22 -19.40
N LEU A 55 11.42 9.41 -19.20
CA LEU A 55 9.97 9.61 -19.07
C LEU A 55 9.15 9.25 -20.32
N SER A 56 9.81 8.94 -21.44
CA SER A 56 9.14 8.60 -22.70
C SER A 56 8.83 7.10 -22.88
N GLU A 57 9.45 6.20 -22.12
CA GLU A 57 9.17 4.76 -22.18
C GLU A 57 8.02 4.36 -21.25
N ILE A 58 7.11 3.54 -21.77
CA ILE A 58 6.06 2.89 -20.99
C ILE A 58 6.54 1.49 -20.62
N HIS A 59 6.42 1.14 -19.34
CA HIS A 59 6.87 -0.12 -18.77
C HIS A 59 5.69 -0.95 -18.25
N GLU A 60 5.82 -2.26 -18.41
CA GLU A 60 4.95 -3.22 -17.72
C GLU A 60 5.32 -3.29 -16.24
N LEU A 61 4.31 -3.48 -15.39
CA LEU A 61 4.51 -3.67 -13.96
C LEU A 61 5.02 -5.10 -13.71
N ASP A 62 5.91 -5.26 -12.75
CA ASP A 62 6.32 -6.60 -12.30
C ASP A 62 5.09 -7.38 -11.83
N GLN A 63 4.96 -8.63 -12.29
CA GLN A 63 3.74 -9.42 -12.06
C GLN A 63 3.49 -9.68 -10.58
N GLU A 64 4.53 -9.98 -9.79
CA GLU A 64 4.38 -10.23 -8.35
C GLU A 64 3.92 -8.96 -7.63
N LEU A 65 4.49 -7.81 -8.00
CA LEU A 65 4.08 -6.52 -7.46
C LEU A 65 2.64 -6.17 -7.84
N GLU A 66 2.25 -6.40 -9.10
CA GLU A 66 0.88 -6.19 -9.57
C GLU A 66 -0.12 -7.04 -8.78
N GLU A 67 0.15 -8.34 -8.63
CA GLU A 67 -0.71 -9.25 -7.87
C GLU A 67 -0.86 -8.80 -6.42
N GLN A 68 0.23 -8.40 -5.76
CA GLN A 68 0.19 -7.88 -4.39
C GLN A 68 -0.60 -6.59 -4.26
N LEU A 69 -0.49 -5.68 -5.24
CA LEU A 69 -1.26 -4.45 -5.29
C LEU A 69 -2.75 -4.71 -5.55
N CYS A 70 -3.09 -5.68 -6.39
CA CYS A 70 -4.47 -6.10 -6.62
C CYS A 70 -5.09 -6.68 -5.34
N CYS A 71 -4.34 -7.47 -4.57
CA CYS A 71 -4.79 -7.92 -3.24
C CYS A 71 -5.07 -6.74 -2.29
N LEU A 72 -4.22 -5.70 -2.31
CA LEU A 72 -4.47 -4.49 -1.51
C LEU A 72 -5.69 -3.71 -2.02
N TRP A 73 -5.90 -3.65 -3.33
CA TRP A 73 -7.11 -3.10 -3.91
C TRP A 73 -8.35 -3.86 -3.40
N ASP A 74 -8.39 -5.17 -3.55
CA ASP A 74 -9.50 -6.00 -3.07
C ASP A 74 -9.74 -5.82 -1.56
N LEU A 75 -8.66 -5.72 -0.77
CA LEU A 75 -8.75 -5.46 0.67
C LEU A 75 -9.47 -4.14 0.98
N THR A 76 -9.16 -3.07 0.23
CA THR A 76 -9.72 -1.73 0.45
C THR A 76 -11.15 -1.56 -0.05
N VAL A 77 -11.66 -2.49 -0.87
CA VAL A 77 -13.10 -2.52 -1.23
C VAL A 77 -13.97 -2.71 0.02
N ASN A 78 -13.48 -3.47 1.02
CA ASN A 78 -14.18 -3.60 2.29
C ASN A 78 -13.92 -2.38 3.19
N HIS A 79 -14.86 -1.45 3.25
CA HIS A 79 -14.73 -0.22 4.02
C HIS A 79 -14.50 -0.42 5.52
N ASN A 80 -14.89 -1.58 6.08
CA ASN A 80 -14.62 -1.91 7.49
C ASN A 80 -13.14 -2.11 7.79
N VAL A 81 -12.31 -2.37 6.77
CA VAL A 81 -10.86 -2.54 6.92
C VAL A 81 -10.12 -1.21 6.97
N LEU A 82 -10.69 -0.14 6.40
CA LEU A 82 -10.00 1.14 6.24
C LEU A 82 -9.47 1.76 7.55
N PRO A 83 -10.20 1.71 8.69
CA PRO A 83 -9.65 2.19 9.96
C PRO A 83 -8.36 1.47 10.39
N HIS A 84 -8.19 0.21 10.01
CA HIS A 84 -6.98 -0.57 10.31
C HIS A 84 -5.80 -0.25 9.38
N LEU A 85 -6.03 0.49 8.29
CA LEU A 85 -5.01 0.89 7.33
C LEU A 85 -4.43 2.29 7.62
N GLU A 86 -4.99 3.02 8.58
CA GLU A 86 -4.58 4.39 8.89
C GLU A 86 -3.12 4.50 9.32
N ASP A 87 -2.60 3.48 10.01
CA ASP A 87 -1.24 3.47 10.57
C ASP A 87 -0.15 3.23 9.50
N PHE A 88 -0.52 2.97 8.25
CA PHE A 88 0.42 2.58 7.18
C PHE A 88 0.83 3.74 6.27
N ASP A 89 0.35 4.96 6.51
CA ASP A 89 0.68 6.15 5.70
C ASP A 89 0.45 5.93 4.19
N LEU A 90 -0.65 5.26 3.82
CA LEU A 90 -0.93 4.91 2.42
C LEU A 90 -1.08 6.16 1.53
N VAL A 91 -1.77 7.20 2.00
CA VAL A 91 -2.02 8.41 1.19
C VAL A 91 -0.72 9.12 0.78
N PRO A 92 0.23 9.42 1.69
CA PRO A 92 1.52 10.00 1.31
C PRO A 92 2.32 9.10 0.36
N ILE A 93 2.41 7.80 0.65
CA ILE A 93 3.17 6.86 -0.17
C ILE A 93 2.60 6.80 -1.60
N PHE A 94 1.28 6.70 -1.72
CA PHE A 94 0.62 6.67 -3.02
C PHE A 94 0.69 8.00 -3.76
N THR A 95 0.74 9.13 -3.05
CA THR A 95 1.01 10.44 -3.66
C THR A 95 2.38 10.45 -4.36
N ASP A 96 3.39 9.83 -3.76
CA ASP A 96 4.71 9.68 -4.37
C ASP A 96 4.68 8.69 -5.53
N VAL A 97 3.98 7.55 -5.40
CA VAL A 97 3.86 6.56 -6.48
C VAL A 97 3.21 7.14 -7.74
N LEU A 98 2.30 8.10 -7.61
CA LEU A 98 1.70 8.79 -8.75
C LEU A 98 2.70 9.62 -9.59
N THR A 99 3.99 9.70 -9.22
CA THR A 99 5.06 10.21 -10.11
C THR A 99 5.48 9.22 -11.19
N CYS A 100 5.17 7.94 -11.03
CA CYS A 100 5.66 6.85 -11.89
C CYS A 100 4.85 6.75 -13.19
N HIS A 101 4.84 7.82 -14.00
CA HIS A 101 4.04 7.94 -15.23
C HIS A 101 4.33 6.87 -16.29
N GLN A 102 5.46 6.19 -16.18
CA GLN A 102 5.88 5.09 -17.05
C GLN A 102 5.06 3.81 -16.83
N TYR A 103 4.30 3.69 -15.74
CA TYR A 103 3.57 2.48 -15.38
C TYR A 103 2.05 2.72 -15.32
N PRO A 104 1.32 2.73 -16.45
CA PRO A 104 -0.12 2.98 -16.47
C PRO A 104 -0.92 2.06 -15.54
N ARG A 105 -0.60 0.75 -15.54
CA ARG A 105 -1.25 -0.24 -14.67
C ARG A 105 -1.06 0.06 -13.18
N LEU A 106 0.12 0.54 -12.80
CA LEU A 106 0.38 0.98 -11.43
C LEU A 106 -0.48 2.19 -11.07
N LEU A 107 -0.55 3.20 -11.94
CA LEU A 107 -1.35 4.40 -11.69
C LEU A 107 -2.84 4.07 -11.55
N GLU A 108 -3.38 3.23 -12.43
CA GLU A 108 -4.75 2.71 -12.34
C GLU A 108 -5.01 2.10 -10.96
N ILE A 109 -4.19 1.14 -10.53
CA ILE A 109 -4.37 0.45 -9.25
C ILE A 109 -4.27 1.41 -8.06
N ILE A 110 -3.28 2.30 -8.07
CA ILE A 110 -3.09 3.26 -6.98
C ILE A 110 -4.25 4.24 -6.87
N VAL A 111 -4.78 4.74 -8.00
CA VAL A 111 -5.97 5.61 -7.98
C VAL A 111 -7.19 4.84 -7.50
N GLY A 112 -7.40 3.60 -7.95
CA GLY A 112 -8.51 2.76 -7.48
C GLY A 112 -8.47 2.50 -5.97
N ILE A 113 -7.27 2.28 -5.42
CA ILE A 113 -7.07 2.17 -3.96
C ILE A 113 -7.36 3.51 -3.27
N LEU A 114 -6.82 4.63 -3.75
CA LEU A 114 -7.09 5.96 -3.16
C LEU A 114 -8.59 6.29 -3.16
N ALA A 115 -9.31 5.93 -4.23
CA ALA A 115 -10.77 6.08 -4.31
C ALA A 115 -11.49 5.22 -3.25
N ASN A 116 -11.00 3.99 -2.97
CA ASN A 116 -11.50 3.20 -1.85
C ASN A 116 -11.17 3.83 -0.48
N LEU A 117 -9.96 4.38 -0.31
CA LEU A 117 -9.56 5.04 0.94
C LEU A 117 -10.40 6.30 1.22
N ALA A 118 -10.93 6.96 0.19
CA ALA A 118 -11.76 8.17 0.33
C ALA A 118 -13.06 7.95 1.13
N TYR A 119 -13.50 6.70 1.30
CA TYR A 119 -14.62 6.36 2.17
C TYR A 119 -14.29 6.50 3.66
N ASN A 120 -13.00 6.51 4.04
CA ASN A 120 -12.57 6.86 5.39
C ASN A 120 -12.46 8.40 5.51
N PRO A 121 -13.20 9.06 6.42
CA PRO A 121 -13.21 10.53 6.52
C PRO A 121 -11.84 11.17 6.81
N LYS A 122 -10.95 10.48 7.54
CA LYS A 122 -9.62 10.97 7.86
C LYS A 122 -8.71 10.89 6.65
N ALA A 123 -8.72 9.77 5.92
CA ALA A 123 -8.00 9.63 4.67
C ALA A 123 -8.52 10.61 3.60
N CYS A 124 -9.84 10.76 3.48
CA CYS A 124 -10.47 11.75 2.59
C CYS A 124 -9.97 13.17 2.88
N ARG A 125 -10.00 13.59 4.14
CA ARG A 125 -9.45 14.90 4.55
C ARG A 125 -7.97 15.03 4.24
N GLN A 126 -7.18 14.01 4.53
CA GLN A 126 -5.75 13.99 4.23
C GLN A 126 -5.49 14.15 2.72
N MET A 127 -6.32 13.55 1.87
CA MET A 127 -6.22 13.68 0.43
C MET A 127 -6.62 15.07 -0.06
N THR A 128 -7.72 15.64 0.46
CA THR A 128 -8.18 16.97 0.07
C THR A 128 -7.26 18.09 0.55
N ASP A 129 -6.57 17.89 1.67
CA ASP A 129 -5.59 18.84 2.22
C ASP A 129 -4.19 18.70 1.58
N ASN A 130 -4.00 17.72 0.69
CA ASN A 130 -2.73 17.46 0.00
C ASN A 130 -2.77 18.00 -1.44
N ASP A 131 -2.35 19.26 -1.61
CA ASP A 131 -2.30 19.92 -2.92
C ASP A 131 -1.50 19.14 -3.96
N VAL A 132 -0.44 18.43 -3.56
CA VAL A 132 0.37 17.62 -4.47
C VAL A 132 -0.47 16.48 -5.03
N LEU A 133 -1.19 15.76 -4.18
CA LEU A 133 -2.07 14.68 -4.60
C LEU A 133 -3.19 15.20 -5.50
N VAL A 134 -3.87 16.28 -5.10
CA VAL A 134 -4.96 16.89 -5.87
C VAL A 134 -4.49 17.27 -7.27
N ASN A 135 -3.35 17.96 -7.38
CA ASN A 135 -2.77 18.33 -8.67
C ASN A 135 -2.40 17.11 -9.52
N ARG A 136 -1.85 16.05 -8.90
CA ARG A 136 -1.54 14.80 -9.60
C ARG A 136 -2.79 14.13 -10.14
N VAL A 137 -3.82 13.95 -9.32
CA VAL A 137 -5.09 13.34 -9.76
C VAL A 137 -5.75 14.16 -10.87
N ILE A 138 -5.76 15.49 -10.76
CA ILE A 138 -6.25 16.36 -11.85
C ILE A 138 -5.44 16.15 -13.14
N SER A 139 -4.11 16.02 -13.03
CA SER A 139 -3.26 15.78 -14.21
C SER A 139 -3.55 14.44 -14.90
N LEU A 140 -4.05 13.43 -14.16
CA LEU A 140 -4.40 12.13 -14.73
C LEU A 140 -5.63 12.18 -15.65
N PHE A 141 -6.47 13.23 -15.58
CA PHE A 141 -7.55 13.44 -16.57
C PHE A 141 -7.03 13.65 -18.00
N TYR A 142 -5.75 13.98 -18.17
CA TYR A 142 -5.09 14.06 -19.48
C TYR A 142 -4.49 12.72 -19.94
N SER A 143 -4.62 11.66 -19.15
CA SER A 143 -4.15 10.33 -19.51
C SER A 143 -4.86 9.80 -20.75
N ARG A 144 -4.15 8.99 -21.55
CA ARG A 144 -4.72 8.23 -22.66
C ARG A 144 -5.11 6.81 -22.26
N ASP A 145 -4.82 6.43 -21.03
CA ASP A 145 -5.13 5.13 -20.47
C ASP A 145 -6.56 5.12 -19.92
N THR A 146 -7.46 4.43 -20.61
CA THR A 146 -8.88 4.34 -20.27
C THR A 146 -9.13 3.77 -18.85
N PRO A 147 -8.44 2.70 -18.41
CA PRO A 147 -8.58 2.20 -17.05
C PRO A 147 -8.24 3.25 -15.99
N THR A 148 -7.11 3.96 -16.12
CA THR A 148 -6.76 5.06 -15.20
C THR A 148 -7.84 6.14 -15.16
N LEU A 149 -8.35 6.57 -16.31
CA LEU A 149 -9.42 7.59 -16.36
C LEU A 149 -10.71 7.12 -15.68
N THR A 150 -11.01 5.82 -15.76
CA THR A 150 -12.19 5.24 -15.12
C THR A 150 -12.09 5.36 -13.61
N GLU A 151 -10.94 5.02 -13.03
CA GLU A 151 -10.72 5.11 -11.58
C GLU A 151 -10.67 6.55 -11.08
N VAL A 152 -10.12 7.48 -11.85
CA VAL A 152 -10.10 8.92 -11.49
C VAL A 152 -11.52 9.52 -11.43
N CYS A 153 -12.47 8.98 -12.20
CA CYS A 153 -13.85 9.47 -12.28
C CYS A 153 -14.82 8.82 -11.28
N ARG A 154 -14.36 7.88 -10.45
CA ARG A 154 -15.18 7.07 -9.55
C ARG A 154 -15.60 7.81 -8.29
#